data_AF-A0A8T3YJ59-F1
#
_entry.id   AF-A0A8T3YJ59-F1
#
_cell.length_a   1.000
_cell.length_b   1.000
_cell.length_c   1.000
_cell.angle_alpha   90.00
_cell.angle_beta   90.00
_cell.angle_gamma   90.00
#
_symmetry.space_group_name_H-M   'P 1'
#
loop_
_entity.id
_entity.type
_entity.pdbx_description
1 polymer ?
#
loop_
_entity_poly.entity_id
_entity_poly.type
_entity_poly.pdbx_seq_one_letter_code
_entity_poly.pdbx_strand_id
1 'polypeptide(L)'
;MAFHETLLDLATSQSWAALGIQLLLSTIIGGLVVIVLLAVASKAWKENTKPQNAFLMVFAINLITIFGFLALLGPIFPLAGVLLPILIWIGLTKAFFSDLRWLHAAIIGAVGYLLSIVLVPSVMGMFAGFV
;
A
#
# COMPACT_ATOMS: atom_id res chain seq x y z
N MET A 1 9.07 30.77 25.09
CA MET A 1 8.10 30.28 24.06
C MET A 1 8.80 29.84 22.78
N ALA A 2 9.71 30.62 22.19
CA ALA A 2 10.40 30.26 20.93
C ALA A 2 11.18 28.93 20.90
N PHE A 3 11.79 28.49 22.03
CA PHE A 3 12.52 27.21 22.11
C PHE A 3 11.61 25.97 22.07
N HIS A 4 10.38 26.10 22.58
CA HIS A 4 9.41 24.99 22.59
C HIS A 4 8.80 24.81 21.20
N GLU A 5 8.54 25.92 20.50
CA GLU A 5 8.09 25.91 19.10
C GLU A 5 9.15 25.35 18.15
N THR A 6 10.44 25.68 18.35
CA THR A 6 11.53 25.11 17.53
C THR A 6 11.75 23.62 17.77
N LEU A 7 11.54 23.11 18.99
CA LEU A 7 11.56 21.67 19.25
C LEU A 7 10.34 20.95 18.67
N LEU A 8 9.16 21.58 18.72
CA LEU A 8 7.95 21.07 18.06
C LEU A 8 8.08 21.07 16.54
N ASP A 9 8.64 22.12 15.93
CA ASP A 9 8.92 22.18 14.49
C ASP A 9 9.98 21.17 14.07
N LEU A 10 11.03 20.97 14.88
CA LEU A 10 12.05 19.96 14.59
C LEU A 10 11.49 18.53 14.75
N ALA A 11 10.71 18.27 15.80
CA ALA A 11 10.09 16.96 16.02
C ALA A 11 9.02 16.63 14.97
N THR A 12 8.20 17.61 14.60
CA THR A 12 7.18 17.43 13.55
C THR A 12 7.82 17.30 12.18
N SER A 13 8.81 18.14 11.81
CA SER A 13 9.49 18.06 10.50
C SER A 13 10.23 16.73 10.28
N GLN A 14 10.87 16.17 11.33
CA GLN A 14 11.42 14.82 11.25
C GLN A 14 10.34 13.75 11.04
N SER A 15 9.14 13.92 11.63
CA SER A 15 8.03 12.99 11.43
C SER A 15 7.49 13.01 9.99
N TRP A 16 7.38 14.17 9.35
CA TRP A 16 6.87 14.28 7.97
C TRP A 16 7.85 13.73 6.95
N ALA A 17 9.16 13.98 7.13
CA ALA A 17 10.20 13.40 6.29
C ALA A 17 10.22 11.87 6.40
N ALA A 18 10.08 11.33 7.62
CA ALA A 18 10.00 9.89 7.86
C ALA A 18 8.75 9.26 7.20
N LEU A 19 7.58 9.91 7.30
CA LEU A 19 6.36 9.46 6.63
C LEU A 19 6.51 9.46 5.10
N GLY A 20 7.16 10.49 4.54
CA GLY A 20 7.44 10.56 3.10
C GLY A 20 8.37 9.44 2.62
N ILE A 21 9.46 9.18 3.35
CA ILE A 21 10.39 8.09 3.05
C ILE A 21 9.68 6.73 3.16
N GLN A 22 8.90 6.52 4.22
CA GLN A 22 8.10 5.31 4.41
C GLN A 22 7.09 5.10 3.28
N LEU A 23 6.39 6.15 2.85
CA LEU A 23 5.48 6.10 1.72
C LEU A 23 6.20 5.69 0.43
N LEU A 24 7.37 6.29 0.13
CA LEU A 24 8.14 5.94 -1.06
C LEU A 24 8.64 4.50 -1.02
N LEU A 25 9.27 4.08 0.08
CA LEU A 25 9.80 2.72 0.22
C LEU A 25 8.69 1.67 0.14
N SER A 26 7.59 1.85 0.89
CA SER A 26 6.44 0.93 0.84
C SER A 26 5.81 0.87 -0.55
N THR A 27 5.78 1.99 -1.28
CA THR A 27 5.28 2.06 -2.66
C THR A 27 6.18 1.30 -3.62
N ILE A 28 7.51 1.45 -3.50
CA ILE A 28 8.47 0.75 -4.35
C ILE A 28 8.37 -0.76 -4.09
N ILE A 29 8.42 -1.19 -2.83
CA ILE A 29 8.38 -2.60 -2.45
C ILE A 29 7.05 -3.23 -2.87
N GLY A 30 5.92 -2.60 -2.51
CA GLY A 30 4.60 -3.10 -2.87
C GLY A 30 4.39 -3.09 -4.39
N GLY A 31 4.86 -2.06 -5.09
CA GLY A 31 4.78 -1.96 -6.54
C GLY A 31 5.53 -3.10 -7.24
N LEU A 32 6.74 -3.45 -6.78
CA LEU A 32 7.49 -4.59 -7.29
C LEU A 32 6.75 -5.91 -7.07
N VAL A 33 6.16 -6.12 -5.88
CA VAL A 33 5.35 -7.30 -5.58
C VAL A 33 4.17 -7.41 -6.55
N VAL A 34 3.42 -6.32 -6.75
CA VAL A 34 2.28 -6.29 -7.66
C VAL A 34 2.70 -6.54 -9.11
N ILE A 35 3.84 -6.01 -9.55
CA ILE A 35 4.38 -6.30 -10.89
C ILE A 35 4.68 -7.79 -11.06
N VAL A 36 5.31 -8.43 -10.08
CA VAL A 36 5.60 -9.87 -10.13
C VAL A 36 4.30 -10.66 -10.20
N LEU A 37 3.30 -10.32 -9.38
CA LEU A 37 1.97 -10.94 -9.42
C LEU A 37 1.31 -10.77 -10.79
N LEU A 38 1.33 -9.57 -11.36
CA LEU A 38 0.77 -9.27 -12.68
C LEU A 38 1.51 -9.99 -13.80
N ALA A 39 2.83 -10.14 -13.72
CA ALA A 39 3.62 -10.87 -14.72
C ALA A 39 3.25 -12.36 -14.73
N VAL A 40 3.12 -12.97 -13.55
CA VAL A 40 2.67 -14.36 -13.40
C VAL A 40 1.23 -14.52 -13.90
N ALA A 41 0.34 -13.62 -13.47
CA ALA A 41 -1.06 -13.59 -13.86
C ALA A 41 -1.25 -13.40 -15.38
N SER A 42 -0.52 -12.46 -16.00
CA SER A 42 -0.60 -12.18 -17.42
C SER A 42 -0.14 -13.38 -18.26
N LYS A 43 0.92 -14.08 -17.83
CA LYS A 43 1.37 -15.31 -18.49
C LYS A 43 0.32 -16.43 -18.38
N ALA A 44 -0.35 -16.54 -17.24
CA ALA A 44 -1.36 -17.57 -16.98
C ALA A 44 -2.70 -17.29 -17.68
N TRP A 45 -3.16 -16.05 -17.65
CA TRP A 45 -4.51 -15.65 -18.08
C TRP A 45 -4.56 -14.92 -19.42
N LYS A 46 -3.39 -14.58 -20.01
CA LYS A 46 -3.25 -13.86 -21.28
C LYS A 46 -3.97 -12.51 -21.31
N GLU A 47 -4.10 -11.87 -20.15
CA GLU A 47 -4.71 -10.54 -20.02
C GLU A 47 -3.64 -9.45 -20.12
N ASN A 48 -4.02 -8.32 -20.74
CA ASN A 48 -3.11 -7.18 -20.88
C ASN A 48 -3.00 -6.44 -19.55
N THR A 49 -1.82 -6.48 -18.95
CA THR A 49 -1.54 -5.78 -17.70
C THR A 49 -0.53 -4.68 -17.98
N LYS A 50 -0.90 -3.41 -17.72
CA LYS A 50 0.02 -2.27 -17.82
C LYS A 50 0.84 -2.15 -16.53
N PRO A 51 2.10 -2.63 -16.47
CA PRO A 51 2.84 -2.74 -15.20
C PRO A 51 3.11 -1.38 -14.56
N GLN A 52 3.13 -0.32 -15.37
CA GLN A 52 3.26 1.08 -14.94
C GLN A 52 2.19 1.48 -13.91
N ASN A 53 0.98 0.94 -14.03
CA ASN A 53 -0.12 1.24 -13.12
C ASN A 53 0.05 0.59 -11.73
N ALA A 54 0.95 -0.39 -11.59
CA ALA A 54 1.16 -1.10 -10.33
C ALA A 54 1.72 -0.17 -9.24
N PHE A 55 2.72 0.65 -9.58
CA PHE A 55 3.28 1.63 -8.64
C PHE A 55 2.26 2.69 -8.24
N LEU A 56 1.47 3.19 -9.20
CA LEU A 56 0.43 4.18 -8.93
C LEU A 56 -0.69 3.60 -8.04
N MET A 57 -1.11 2.36 -8.31
CA MET A 57 -2.09 1.65 -7.49
C MET A 57 -1.60 1.53 -6.05
N VAL A 58 -0.37 1.05 -5.84
CA VAL A 58 0.20 0.85 -4.50
C VAL A 58 0.40 2.20 -3.79
N PHE A 59 0.82 3.24 -4.52
CA PHE A 59 0.91 4.59 -3.98
C PHE A 59 -0.46 5.09 -3.47
N ALA A 60 -1.51 4.91 -4.26
CA ALA A 60 -2.87 5.29 -3.87
C ALA A 60 -3.35 4.52 -2.62
N ILE A 61 -3.06 3.23 -2.54
CA ILE A 61 -3.34 2.40 -1.36
C ILE A 61 -2.63 2.95 -0.13
N ASN A 62 -1.33 3.24 -0.24
CA ASN A 62 -0.54 3.73 0.86
C ASN A 62 -1.03 5.10 1.33
N LEU A 63 -1.40 6.00 0.42
CA LEU A 63 -2.03 7.27 0.79
C LEU A 63 -3.33 7.05 1.58
N ILE A 64 -4.25 6.22 1.08
CA ILE A 64 -5.52 5.91 1.79
C ILE A 64 -5.24 5.36 3.19
N THR A 65 -4.21 4.53 3.32
CA THR A 65 -3.81 3.91 4.59
C THR A 65 -3.23 4.94 5.56
N ILE A 66 -2.31 5.79 5.12
CA ILE A 66 -1.68 6.85 5.96
C ILE A 66 -2.71 7.87 6.44
N PHE A 67 -3.66 8.27 5.59
CA PHE A 67 -4.71 9.21 5.98
C PHE A 67 -5.76 8.61 6.93
N GLY A 68 -5.66 7.32 7.27
CA GLY A 68 -6.44 6.73 8.36
C GLY A 68 -7.94 6.63 8.09
N PHE A 69 -8.40 6.80 6.84
CA PHE A 69 -9.82 6.66 6.48
C PHE A 69 -10.41 5.32 6.94
N LEU A 70 -9.56 4.28 7.06
CA LEU A 70 -9.94 2.94 7.51
C LEU A 70 -10.12 2.84 9.02
N ALA A 71 -9.36 3.62 9.80
CA ALA A 71 -9.42 3.61 11.26
C ALA A 71 -10.73 4.24 11.78
N LEU A 72 -11.31 5.16 11.02
CA LEU A 72 -12.57 5.83 11.36
C LEU A 72 -13.78 4.88 11.40
N LEU A 73 -13.74 3.78 10.64
CA LEU A 73 -14.84 2.81 10.54
C LEU A 73 -14.69 1.60 11.49
N GLY A 74 -13.50 1.42 12.08
CA GLY A 74 -13.20 0.33 13.01
C GLY A 74 -14.15 0.20 14.21
N PRO A 75 -14.57 1.30 14.88
CA PRO A 75 -15.47 1.24 16.03
C PRO A 75 -16.90 0.79 15.69
N ILE A 76 -17.32 0.93 14.43
CA ILE A 76 -18.70 0.65 13.98
C ILE A 76 -18.81 -0.80 13.52
N PHE A 77 -17.74 -1.37 12.95
CA PHE A 77 -17.73 -2.71 12.40
C PHE A 77 -16.42 -3.43 12.75
N PRO A 78 -16.43 -4.42 13.67
CA PRO A 78 -15.22 -5.09 14.16
C PRO A 78 -14.38 -5.76 13.07
N LEU A 79 -15.02 -6.17 11.96
CA LEU A 79 -14.34 -6.78 10.81
C LEU A 79 -13.84 -5.74 9.79
N ALA A 80 -14.13 -4.45 9.96
CA ALA A 80 -13.68 -3.40 9.03
C ALA A 80 -12.16 -3.31 8.98
N GLY A 81 -11.46 -3.55 10.09
CA GLY A 81 -10.00 -3.53 10.14
C GLY A 81 -9.33 -4.54 9.20
N VAL A 82 -10.03 -5.59 8.78
CA VAL A 82 -9.50 -6.65 7.90
C VAL A 82 -10.18 -6.63 6.52
N LEU A 83 -11.52 -6.57 6.50
CA LEU A 83 -12.26 -6.64 5.24
C LEU A 83 -12.11 -5.38 4.39
N LEU A 84 -12.11 -4.20 5.00
CA LEU A 84 -12.06 -2.94 4.25
C LEU A 84 -10.73 -2.75 3.51
N PRO A 85 -9.55 -3.01 4.12
CA PRO A 85 -8.28 -3.02 3.39
C PRO A 85 -8.27 -3.98 2.20
N ILE A 86 -8.78 -5.20 2.37
CA ILE A 86 -8.86 -6.19 1.29
C ILE A 86 -9.74 -5.67 0.15
N LEU A 87 -10.92 -5.14 0.48
CA LEU A 87 -11.84 -4.60 -0.52
C LEU A 87 -11.25 -3.41 -1.27
N ILE A 88 -10.47 -2.55 -0.60
CA ILE A 88 -9.76 -1.44 -1.23
C ILE A 88 -8.69 -1.96 -2.18
N TRP A 89 -7.90 -2.94 -1.77
CA TRP A 89 -6.93 -3.59 -2.64
C TRP A 89 -7.59 -4.15 -3.88
N ILE A 90 -8.71 -4.86 -3.74
CA ILE A 90 -9.46 -5.43 -4.87
C ILE A 90 -10.04 -4.32 -5.76
N GLY A 91 -10.69 -3.32 -5.16
CA GLY A 91 -11.31 -2.21 -5.87
C GLY A 91 -10.30 -1.38 -6.66
N LEU A 92 -9.16 -1.05 -6.05
CA LEU A 92 -8.08 -0.34 -6.73
C LEU A 92 -7.36 -1.19 -7.76
N THR A 93 -7.16 -2.49 -7.51
CA THR A 93 -6.68 -3.41 -8.55
C THR A 93 -7.61 -3.34 -9.76
N LYS A 94 -8.92 -3.41 -9.56
CA LYS A 94 -9.87 -3.33 -10.66
C LYS A 94 -9.91 -1.94 -11.33
N ALA A 95 -9.77 -0.87 -10.57
CA ALA A 95 -9.78 0.49 -11.10
C ALA A 95 -8.55 0.78 -11.97
N PHE A 96 -7.36 0.37 -11.53
CA PHE A 96 -6.09 0.61 -12.24
C PHE A 96 -5.83 -0.40 -13.36
N PHE A 97 -6.44 -1.60 -13.27
CA PHE A 97 -6.34 -2.66 -14.27
C PHE A 97 -7.73 -3.04 -14.77
N SER A 98 -8.38 -2.12 -15.48
CA SER A 98 -9.76 -2.26 -15.99
C SER A 98 -9.97 -3.51 -16.83
N ASP A 99 -8.94 -3.96 -17.54
CA ASP A 99 -8.98 -5.07 -18.49
C ASP A 99 -9.01 -6.44 -17.79
N LEU A 100 -8.63 -6.51 -16.51
CA LEU A 100 -8.70 -7.73 -15.72
C LEU A 100 -10.15 -8.11 -15.43
N ARG A 101 -10.48 -9.40 -15.52
CA ARG A 101 -11.77 -9.90 -15.00
C ARG A 101 -11.87 -9.65 -13.49
N TRP A 102 -13.09 -9.42 -13.00
CA TRP A 102 -13.33 -9.18 -11.57
C TRP A 102 -12.74 -10.26 -10.65
N LEU A 103 -12.81 -11.52 -11.07
CA LEU A 103 -12.25 -12.63 -10.32
C LEU A 103 -10.72 -12.57 -10.24
N HIS A 104 -10.03 -12.20 -11.34
CA HIS A 104 -8.57 -12.03 -11.33
C HIS A 104 -8.15 -10.82 -10.52
N ALA A 105 -8.86 -9.69 -10.64
CA ALA A 105 -8.64 -8.51 -9.80
C ALA A 105 -8.83 -8.83 -8.31
N ALA A 106 -9.83 -9.65 -7.97
CA ALA A 106 -10.04 -10.11 -6.60
C ALA A 106 -8.87 -10.96 -6.08
N ILE A 107 -8.39 -11.92 -6.89
CA ILE A 107 -7.24 -12.76 -6.51
C ILE A 107 -5.97 -11.91 -6.35
N ILE A 108 -5.63 -11.08 -7.32
CA ILE A 108 -4.43 -10.24 -7.27
C ILE A 108 -4.51 -9.26 -6.10
N GLY A 109 -5.67 -8.62 -5.89
CA GLY A 109 -5.87 -7.70 -4.78
C GLY A 109 -5.72 -8.39 -3.42
N ALA A 110 -6.37 -9.53 -3.22
CA ALA A 110 -6.29 -10.28 -1.97
C ALA A 110 -4.87 -10.81 -1.69
N VAL A 111 -4.23 -11.41 -2.69
CA VAL A 111 -2.86 -11.93 -2.57
C VAL A 111 -1.86 -10.78 -2.36
N GLY A 112 -2.00 -9.69 -3.11
CA GLY A 112 -1.18 -8.50 -2.96
C GLY A 112 -1.27 -7.90 -1.56
N TYR A 113 -2.48 -7.80 -1.01
CA TYR A 113 -2.69 -7.38 0.37
C TYR A 113 -1.98 -8.31 1.36
N LEU A 114 -2.24 -9.63 1.28
CA LEU A 114 -1.64 -10.60 2.21
C LEU A 114 -0.11 -10.58 2.16
N LEU A 115 0.47 -10.48 0.97
CA LEU A 115 1.92 -10.35 0.80
C LEU A 115 2.43 -9.02 1.37
N SER A 116 1.69 -7.92 1.22
CA SER A 116 2.11 -6.62 1.75
C SER A 116 2.19 -6.61 3.28
N ILE A 117 1.30 -7.32 3.97
CA ILE A 117 1.30 -7.42 5.45
C ILE A 117 2.60 -8.04 5.96
N VAL A 118 3.20 -8.96 5.19
CA VAL A 118 4.44 -9.66 5.57
C VAL A 118 5.66 -8.94 5.01
N LEU A 119 5.69 -8.70 3.70
CA LEU A 119 6.88 -8.22 3.00
C LEU A 119 7.22 -6.76 3.35
N VAL A 120 6.23 -5.88 3.49
CA VAL A 120 6.51 -4.46 3.75
C VAL A 120 7.18 -4.30 5.13
N PRO A 121 6.63 -4.85 6.24
CA PRO A 121 7.31 -4.78 7.54
C PRO A 121 8.67 -5.48 7.56
N SER A 122 8.80 -6.65 6.91
CA SER A 122 10.09 -7.37 6.87
C SER A 122 11.19 -6.56 6.19
N VAL A 123 10.89 -5.95 5.04
CA VAL A 123 11.87 -5.15 4.29
C VAL A 123 12.16 -3.84 5.02
N MET A 124 11.13 -3.17 5.56
CA MET A 124 11.33 -1.95 6.36
C MET A 124 12.17 -2.21 7.62
N GLY A 125 11.97 -3.34 8.30
CA GLY A 125 12.76 -3.74 9.46
C GLY A 125 14.23 -4.00 9.12
N MET A 126 14.53 -4.52 7.93
CA MET A 126 15.91 -4.63 7.45
C MET A 126 16.54 -3.25 7.29
N PHE A 127 15.87 -2.29 6.63
CA PHE A 127 16.38 -0.93 6.46
C PHE A 127 16.54 -0.17 7.78
N ALA A 128 15.64 -0.37 8.73
CA ALA A 128 15.74 0.22 10.07
C ALA A 128 16.92 -0.32 10.88
N GLY A 129 17.43 -1.52 10.57
CA GLY A 129 18.65 -2.07 11.17
C GLY A 129 19.95 -1.55 10.55
N PHE A 130 19.88 -0.84 9.42
CA PHE A 130 21.04 -0.22 8.74
C PHE A 130 21.21 1.29 9.03
N VAL A 131 20.27 1.89 9.77
CA VAL A 131 20.28 3.29 10.23
C VAL A 131 20.55 3.31 11.73
#